data_AF-A0A7W8CW85-F1
#
_entry.id   AF-A0A7W8CW85-F1
#
_cell.length_a   1.000
_cell.length_b   1.000
_cell.length_c   1.000
_cell.angle_alpha   90.00
_cell.angle_beta   90.00
_cell.angle_gamma   90.00
#
_symmetry.space_group_name_H-M   'P 1'
#
loop_
_entity.id
_entity.type
_entity.pdbx_description
1 polymer ?
#
loop_
_entity_poly.entity_id
_entity_poly.type
_entity_poly.pdbx_seq_one_letter_code
_entity_poly.pdbx_strand_id
1 'polypeptide(L)' 'MRQCPECRGAMAEDLKVTIKGAMYGLKITRKKRGLFNNATAEPKAAVCSNCGAVAFYVENPDDFRE' A
#
# COMPACT_ATOMS: atom_id res chain seq x y z
N MET A 1 -7.58 -1.78 -13.29
CA MET A 1 -8.80 -1.88 -12.48
C MET A 1 -8.73 -3.15 -11.66
N ARG A 2 -8.34 -3.00 -10.40
CA ARG A 2 -8.28 -4.07 -9.40
C ARG A 2 -9.69 -4.55 -9.07
N GLN A 3 -9.86 -5.88 -9.02
CA GLN A 3 -11.08 -6.50 -8.51
C GLN A 3 -10.95 -6.76 -7.01
N CYS A 4 -12.05 -6.52 -6.29
CA CYS A 4 -12.15 -6.81 -4.87
C CYS A 4 -12.06 -8.33 -4.65
N PRO A 5 -11.15 -8.83 -3.79
CA PRO A 5 -11.03 -10.26 -3.52
C PRO A 5 -12.27 -10.83 -2.83
N GLU A 6 -13.01 -10.01 -2.06
CA GLU A 6 -14.16 -10.45 -1.28
C GLU A 6 -15.45 -10.57 -2.10
N CYS A 7 -15.74 -9.58 -2.96
CA CYS A 7 -17.01 -9.52 -3.69
C CYS A 7 -16.88 -9.40 -5.22
N ARG A 8 -15.65 -9.43 -5.76
CA ARG A 8 -15.32 -9.26 -7.19
C ARG A 8 -15.72 -7.92 -7.82
N GLY A 9 -16.24 -6.97 -7.03
CA GLY A 9 -16.55 -5.62 -7.49
C GLY A 9 -15.31 -4.79 -7.84
N ALA A 10 -15.52 -3.68 -8.56
CA ALA A 10 -14.46 -2.73 -8.87
C ALA A 10 -13.92 -2.05 -7.60
N MET A 11 -12.65 -1.65 -7.63
CA MET A 11 -12.02 -0.88 -6.57
C MET A 11 -11.55 0.48 -7.08
N ALA A 12 -11.73 1.53 -6.27
CA ALA A 12 -11.08 2.81 -6.46
C ALA A 12 -9.62 2.69 -6.00
N GLU A 13 -8.67 3.02 -6.87
CA GLU A 13 -7.23 2.82 -6.66
C GLU A 13 -6.53 4.17 -6.41
N ASP A 14 -5.22 4.11 -6.13
CA ASP A 14 -4.33 5.27 -5.91
C ASP A 14 -4.77 6.22 -4.79
N LEU A 15 -5.43 5.69 -3.77
CA LEU A 15 -5.86 6.45 -2.60
C LEU A 15 -4.68 6.66 -1.64
N LYS A 16 -4.55 7.88 -1.13
CA LYS A 16 -3.54 8.23 -0.12
C LYS A 16 -3.98 7.75 1.26
N VAL A 17 -3.04 7.17 2.02
CA VAL A 17 -3.26 6.73 3.40
C VAL A 17 -2.70 7.77 4.37
N THR A 18 -3.55 8.32 5.21
CA THR A 18 -3.16 9.30 6.25
C THR A 18 -3.60 8.84 7.63
N ILE A 19 -2.74 8.99 8.63
CA ILE A 19 -3.09 8.73 10.03
C ILE A 19 -3.50 10.05 10.68
N LYS A 20 -4.69 10.09 11.29
CA LYS A 20 -5.20 11.29 11.95
C LYS A 20 -4.25 11.70 13.09
N GLY A 21 -3.83 12.96 13.09
CA GLY A 21 -2.92 13.51 14.11
C GLY A 21 -1.44 13.21 13.90
N ALA A 22 -1.07 12.49 12.82
CA ALA A 22 0.32 12.29 12.44
C ALA A 22 0.73 13.26 11.32
N MET A 23 1.95 13.79 11.39
CA MET A 23 2.50 14.67 10.34
C MET A 23 2.92 13.87 9.09
N TYR A 24 3.22 12.58 9.27
CA TYR A 24 3.62 11.67 8.20
C TYR A 24 2.59 10.54 8.05
N GLY A 25 2.40 10.07 6.82
CA GLY A 25 1.55 8.91 6.53
C GLY A 25 2.15 7.59 7.04
N LEU A 26 1.52 6.49 6.65
CA LEU A 26 2.08 5.16 6.88
C LEU A 26 3.34 4.96 6.03
N LYS A 27 4.40 4.35 6.58
CA LYS A 27 5.64 4.04 5.86
C LYS A 27 6.02 2.59 6.08
N ILE A 28 6.36 1.88 5.01
CA ILE A 28 6.83 0.49 5.04
C ILE A 28 8.34 0.51 4.80
N THR A 29 9.09 -0.25 5.58
CA THR A 29 10.55 -0.38 5.42
C THR A 29 10.98 -1.84 5.42
N ARG A 30 11.97 -2.19 4.59
CA ARG A 30 12.64 -3.50 4.60
C ARG A 30 14.13 -3.28 4.75
N LYS A 31 14.73 -3.95 5.74
CA LYS A 31 16.19 -4.02 5.90
C LYS A 31 16.74 -5.10 4.97
N LYS A 32 17.63 -4.75 4.05
CA LYS A 32 18.41 -5.74 3.28
C LYS A 32 19.81 -5.89 3.91
N ARG A 33 20.54 -6.95 3.54
CA ARG A 33 21.95 -7.11 3.94
C ARG A 33 22.78 -5.96 3.32
N GLY A 34 23.60 -5.30 4.16
CA GLY A 34 24.45 -4.17 3.79
C GLY A 34 24.01 -2.83 4.41
N LEU A 35 24.93 -1.87 4.51
CA LEU A 35 24.70 -0.58 5.21
C LEU A 35 23.74 0.38 4.47
N PHE A 36 23.55 0.21 3.15
CA PHE A 36 22.85 1.19 2.29
C PHE A 36 21.64 0.64 1.50
N ASN A 37 21.25 -0.61 1.71
CA ASN A 37 20.24 -1.28 0.87
C ASN A 37 18.83 -1.34 1.49
N ASN A 38 18.42 -0.32 2.24
CA ASN A 38 17.08 -0.33 2.84
C ASN A 38 16.02 0.13 1.83
N ALA A 39 14.98 -0.69 1.62
CA ALA A 39 13.82 -0.27 0.85
C ALA A 39 12.84 0.49 1.75
N THR A 40 12.25 1.56 1.23
CA THR A 40 11.24 2.37 1.91
C THR A 40 10.17 2.77 0.91
N ALA A 41 8.90 2.65 1.29
CA ALA A 41 7.78 3.13 0.49
C ALA A 41 6.63 3.63 1.37
N GLU A 42 5.88 4.60 0.86
CA GLU A 42 4.56 4.95 1.38
C GLU A 42 3.51 4.08 0.66
N PRO A 43 2.68 3.31 1.38
CA PRO A 43 1.67 2.49 0.75
C PRO A 43 0.51 3.36 0.27
N LYS A 44 -0.01 2.99 -0.90
CA LYS A 44 -1.30 3.42 -1.43
C LYS A 44 -2.41 2.48 -0.95
N ALA A 45 -3.65 2.91 -1.09
CA ALA A 45 -4.82 2.09 -0.80
C ALA A 45 -5.73 1.96 -2.02
N ALA A 46 -6.45 0.84 -2.06
CA ALA A 46 -7.61 0.65 -2.91
C ALA A 46 -8.82 0.32 -2.04
N VAL A 47 -9.99 0.90 -2.34
CA VAL A 47 -11.23 0.65 -1.61
C VAL A 47 -12.30 0.13 -2.56
N CYS A 48 -12.94 -0.98 -2.18
CA CYS A 48 -14.07 -1.51 -2.93
C CYS A 48 -15.30 -0.62 -2.72
N SER A 49 -15.86 -0.09 -3.80
CA SER A 49 -17.07 0.75 -3.76
C SER A 49 -18.34 -0.04 -3.42
N ASN A 50 -18.28 -1.38 -3.48
CA ASN A 50 -19.43 -2.24 -3.23
C ASN A 50 -19.50 -2.72 -1.76
N CYS A 51 -18.40 -3.27 -1.22
CA CYS A 51 -18.40 -3.88 0.12
C CYS A 51 -17.49 -3.18 1.14
N GLY A 52 -16.76 -2.13 0.74
CA GLY A 52 -15.88 -1.38 1.64
C GLY A 52 -14.54 -2.04 1.97
N ALA A 53 -14.23 -3.21 1.41
CA ALA A 53 -12.93 -3.85 1.60
C ALA A 53 -11.79 -2.91 1.19
N VAL A 54 -10.75 -2.83 2.03
CA VAL A 54 -9.58 -1.96 1.83
C VAL A 54 -8.34 -2.83 1.61
N ALA A 55 -7.56 -2.51 0.57
CA ALA A 55 -6.29 -3.16 0.30
C ALA A 55 -5.16 -2.12 0.27
N PHE A 56 -4.08 -2.36 1.02
CA PHE A 56 -2.86 -1.56 0.95
C PHE A 56 -1.87 -2.19 -0.02
N TYR A 57 -1.14 -1.37 -0.77
CA TYR A 57 -0.11 -1.82 -1.71
C TYR A 57 0.98 -0.77 -1.89
N VAL A 58 2.13 -1.19 -2.40
CA VAL A 58 3.22 -0.29 -2.81
C VAL A 58 3.36 -0.33 -4.32
N GLU A 59 3.75 0.80 -4.92
CA GLU A 59 3.83 0.95 -6.38
C GLU A 59 5.01 0.16 -6.98
N ASN A 60 6.15 0.12 -6.27
CA ASN A 60 7.35 -0.60 -6.67
C ASN A 60 7.63 -1.76 -5.69
N PRO A 61 6.91 -2.90 -5.77
CA PRO A 61 7.10 -4.03 -4.87
C PRO A 61 8.47 -4.71 -5.03
N ASP A 62 9.17 -4.48 -6.14
CA ASP A 62 10.46 -5.08 -6.45
C ASP A 62 11.55 -4.66 -5.45
N ASP A 63 11.43 -3.45 -4.89
CA ASP A 63 12.31 -2.99 -3.82
C ASP A 63 12.21 -3.88 -2.56
N PHE A 64 11.10 -4.60 -2.40
CA PHE A 64 10.81 -5.46 -1.26
C PHE A 64 11.06 -6.96 -1.52
N ARG A 65 11.45 -7.37 -2.73
CA ARG A 65 11.81 -8.76 -3.07
C ARG A 65 13.15 -9.19 -2.47
N GLU A 66 13.32 -10.49 -2.18
CA GLU A 66 14.56 -11.08 -1.65
C GLU A 66 15.71 -11.12 -2.66
#